data_AF-A0A485AXJ7-F1
#
_entry.id   AF-A0A485AXJ7-F1
#
_cell.length_a   1.000
_cell.length_b   1.000
_cell.length_c   1.000
_cell.angle_alpha   90.00
_cell.angle_beta   90.00
_cell.angle_gamma   90.00
#
_symmetry.space_group_name_H-M   'P 1'
#
loop_
_entity.id
_entity.type
_entity.pdbx_description
1 polymer ?
#
loop_
_entity_poly.entity_id
_entity_poly.type
_entity_poly.pdbx_seq_one_letter_code
_entity_poly.pdbx_strand_id
1 'polypeptide(L)'
;MMFDLHGMDERLRTHRDGLPAADFSVFYHLISMDRNRDIMLKVALSENDLNVPTITKLFPNANWYERETWEMFGITFNGHPHLTRLLMPPTWEGHPLRKDYPARATEFDPFELTKAKQDLENGSADLQTRRLGHEA
;
A
#
# COMPACT_ATOMS: atom_id res chain seq x y z
N MET A 1 17.29 3.55 10.80
CA MET A 1 16.48 2.40 10.36
C MET A 1 15.12 2.93 9.97
N MET A 2 14.52 2.43 8.88
CA MET A 2 13.11 2.71 8.63
C MET A 2 12.26 1.77 9.47
N PHE A 3 11.37 2.34 10.27
CA PHE A 3 10.50 1.61 11.17
C PHE A 3 9.17 1.28 10.50
N ASP A 4 8.57 2.26 9.84
CA ASP A 4 7.25 2.11 9.20
C ASP A 4 7.09 3.10 8.04
N LEU A 5 6.25 2.73 7.06
CA LEU A 5 5.80 3.60 5.98
C LEU A 5 4.33 3.31 5.70
N HIS A 6 3.50 4.35 5.80
CA HIS A 6 2.07 4.22 5.56
C HIS A 6 1.51 5.44 4.83
N GLY A 7 0.43 5.21 4.09
CA GLY A 7 -0.40 6.26 3.49
C GLY A 7 -1.51 6.73 4.45
N MET A 8 -2.04 7.91 4.19
CA MET A 8 -3.23 8.44 4.83
C MET A 8 -4.02 9.26 3.83
N ASP A 9 -5.33 9.01 3.79
CA ASP A 9 -6.28 9.84 3.05
C ASP A 9 -6.66 11.07 3.91
N GLU A 10 -6.24 12.25 3.47
CA GLU A 10 -6.53 13.52 4.16
C GLU A 10 -7.65 14.32 3.48
N ARG A 11 -8.28 13.86 2.41
CA ARG A 11 -9.28 14.62 1.60
C ARG A 11 -10.37 15.28 2.44
N LEU A 12 -10.96 14.54 3.37
CA LEU A 12 -12.03 15.02 4.25
C LEU A 12 -11.56 15.77 5.51
N ARG A 13 -10.28 16.19 5.58
CA ARG A 13 -9.72 16.84 6.77
C ARG A 13 -10.13 18.31 6.85
N THR A 14 -11.02 18.63 7.78
CA THR A 14 -11.57 19.99 8.01
C THR A 14 -10.58 20.96 8.65
N HIS A 15 -9.69 20.49 9.54
CA HIS A 15 -8.76 21.33 10.28
C HIS A 15 -7.31 21.11 9.78
N ARG A 16 -6.75 22.12 9.11
CA ARG A 16 -5.42 22.09 8.47
C ARG A 16 -4.57 23.32 8.79
N ASP A 17 -4.66 23.82 10.01
CA ASP A 17 -3.95 25.04 10.40
C ASP A 17 -2.43 24.85 10.26
N GLY A 18 -1.82 25.62 9.36
CA GLY A 18 -0.37 25.64 9.13
C GLY A 18 0.20 24.48 8.29
N LEU A 19 -0.64 23.62 7.70
CA LEU A 19 -0.19 22.52 6.84
C LEU A 19 -0.44 22.82 5.35
N PRO A 20 0.42 22.32 4.44
CA PRO A 20 0.19 22.45 3.01
C PRO A 20 -1.06 21.69 2.58
N ALA A 21 -1.68 22.13 1.48
CA ALA A 21 -2.80 21.42 0.89
C ALA A 21 -2.32 20.05 0.36
N ALA A 22 -2.89 18.97 0.90
CA ALA A 22 -2.59 17.60 0.54
C ALA A 22 -3.88 16.78 0.48
N ASP A 23 -4.15 16.04 -0.58
CA ASP A 23 -5.30 15.12 -0.61
C ASP A 23 -4.93 13.79 0.05
N PHE A 24 -3.69 13.37 -0.17
CA PHE A 24 -3.07 12.23 0.48
C PHE A 24 -1.80 12.64 1.19
N SER A 25 -1.42 11.86 2.19
CA SER A 25 -0.13 12.00 2.85
C SER A 25 0.54 10.64 2.97
N VAL A 26 1.86 10.60 2.75
CA VAL A 26 2.68 9.44 3.06
C VAL A 26 3.57 9.80 4.24
N PHE A 27 3.58 8.92 5.25
CA PHE A 27 4.38 9.07 6.44
C PHE A 27 5.54 8.09 6.40
N TYR A 28 6.74 8.58 6.71
CA TYR A 28 7.94 7.77 6.85
C TYR A 28 8.43 7.88 8.28
N HIS A 29 8.43 6.77 9.00
CA HIS A 29 8.93 6.69 10.36
C HIS A 29 10.36 6.18 10.34
N LEU A 30 11.31 7.03 10.73
CA LEU A 30 12.72 6.72 10.80
C LEU A 30 13.16 6.73 12.26
N ILE A 31 13.79 5.64 12.71
CA ILE A 31 14.31 5.51 14.06
C ILE A 31 15.83 5.36 14.01
N SER A 32 16.52 6.12 14.85
CA SER A 32 17.95 6.01 15.10
C SER A 32 18.17 5.37 16.47
N MET A 33 18.60 4.10 16.47
CA MET A 33 18.91 3.36 17.70
C MET A 33 20.11 3.94 18.44
N ASP A 34 21.13 4.39 17.69
CA ASP A 34 22.37 4.98 18.25
C ASP A 34 22.08 6.26 19.07
N ARG A 35 21.17 7.09 18.58
CA ARG A 35 20.82 8.37 19.23
C ARG A 35 19.55 8.31 20.06
N ASN A 36 18.87 7.17 20.08
CA ASN A 36 17.54 6.98 20.66
C ASN A 36 16.56 8.09 20.28
N ARG A 37 16.46 8.36 18.97
CA ARG A 37 15.59 9.42 18.41
C ARG A 37 14.79 8.88 17.24
N ASP A 38 13.55 9.32 17.16
CA ASP A 38 12.62 9.09 16.07
C ASP A 38 12.35 10.38 15.29
N ILE A 39 12.16 10.23 13.98
CA ILE A 39 11.79 11.30 13.06
C ILE A 39 10.67 10.77 12.17
N MET A 40 9.61 11.56 12.05
CA MET A 40 8.51 11.30 11.13
C MET A 40 8.55 12.32 10.00
N LEU A 41 8.68 11.84 8.76
CA LEU A 41 8.58 12.69 7.58
C LEU A 41 7.18 12.55 6.99
N LYS A 42 6.48 13.67 6.85
CA LYS A 42 5.17 13.75 6.20
C LYS A 42 5.35 14.31 4.80
N VAL A 43 4.98 13.52 3.79
CA VAL A 43 4.97 13.95 2.38
C VAL A 43 3.53 14.17 1.95
N ALA A 44 3.22 15.41 1.57
CA ALA A 44 1.92 15.81 1.05
C ALA A 44 1.83 15.47 -0.46
N LEU A 45 0.74 14.85 -0.88
CA LEU A 45 0.44 14.49 -2.27
C LEU A 45 -0.95 15.01 -2.66
N SER A 46 -1.13 15.32 -3.94
CA SER A 46 -2.45 15.63 -4.49
C SER A 46 -3.05 14.40 -5.17
N GLU A 47 -4.37 14.33 -5.27
CA GLU A 47 -5.08 13.25 -5.95
C GLU A 47 -4.70 13.13 -7.44
N ASN A 48 -4.37 14.27 -8.08
CA ASN A 48 -3.95 14.28 -9.49
C ASN A 48 -2.54 13.71 -9.71
N ASP A 49 -1.71 13.67 -8.67
CA ASP A 49 -0.32 13.20 -8.75
C ASP A 49 0.04 12.35 -7.51
N LEU A 50 -0.42 11.10 -7.54
CA LEU A 50 -0.19 10.09 -6.50
C LEU A 50 1.09 9.30 -6.74
N ASN A 51 2.19 10.00 -7.04
CA ASN A 51 3.47 9.39 -7.37
C ASN A 51 4.55 9.79 -6.37
N VAL A 52 5.33 8.81 -5.90
CA VAL A 52 6.42 9.03 -4.95
C VAL A 52 7.64 8.21 -5.39
N PRO A 53 8.88 8.71 -5.26
CA PRO A 53 10.05 7.88 -5.50
C PRO A 53 10.17 6.75 -4.48
N THR A 54 10.52 5.55 -4.94
CA THR A 54 10.83 4.43 -4.03
C THR A 54 12.08 4.73 -3.18
N ILE A 55 12.08 4.25 -1.95
CA ILE A 55 13.22 4.28 -1.04
C ILE A 55 13.79 2.89 -0.75
N THR A 56 13.31 1.87 -1.46
CA THR A 56 13.82 0.48 -1.41
C THR A 56 15.34 0.38 -1.58
N LYS A 57 15.95 1.28 -2.36
CA LYS A 57 17.43 1.33 -2.53
C LYS A 57 18.18 1.75 -1.27
N LEU A 58 17.55 2.53 -0.40
CA LEU A 58 18.13 2.99 0.88
C LEU A 58 17.75 2.04 2.02
N PHE A 59 16.50 1.61 2.03
CA PHE A 59 15.90 0.77 3.07
C PHE A 59 15.24 -0.45 2.43
N PRO A 60 15.89 -1.63 2.45
CA PRO A 60 15.34 -2.83 1.81
C PRO A 60 13.98 -3.26 2.38
N ASN A 61 13.71 -2.96 3.65
CA ASN A 61 12.42 -3.24 4.29
C ASN A 61 11.27 -2.40 3.73
N ALA A 62 11.55 -1.27 3.08
CA ALA A 62 10.55 -0.42 2.43
C ALA A 62 9.73 -1.16 1.37
N ASN A 63 10.26 -2.22 0.78
CA ASN A 63 9.60 -2.98 -0.29
C ASN A 63 8.19 -3.45 0.13
N TRP A 64 8.04 -3.96 1.36
CA TRP A 64 6.74 -4.42 1.85
C TRP A 64 5.77 -3.28 2.11
N TYR A 65 6.24 -2.22 2.77
CA TYR A 65 5.42 -1.07 3.13
C TYR A 65 4.96 -0.24 1.91
N GLU A 66 5.83 -0.09 0.90
CA GLU A 66 5.49 0.57 -0.36
C GLU A 66 4.39 -0.20 -1.11
N ARG A 67 4.46 -1.54 -1.10
CA ARG A 67 3.41 -2.40 -1.69
C ARG A 67 2.09 -2.30 -0.93
N GLU A 68 2.13 -2.33 0.40
CA GLU A 68 0.94 -2.15 1.23
C GLU A 68 0.29 -0.79 1.00
N THR A 69 1.08 0.29 0.98
CA THR A 69 0.56 1.64 0.76
C THR A 69 -0.03 1.81 -0.64
N TRP A 70 0.60 1.20 -1.65
CA TRP A 70 0.04 1.14 -3.00
C TRP A 70 -1.28 0.36 -3.03
N GLU A 71 -1.37 -0.77 -2.35
CA GLU A 71 -2.58 -1.59 -2.34
C GLU A 71 -3.74 -0.94 -1.57
N MET A 72 -3.45 -0.29 -0.44
CA MET A 72 -4.47 0.28 0.43
C MET A 72 -4.93 1.68 0.01
N PHE A 73 -4.03 2.50 -0.52
CA PHE A 73 -4.30 3.90 -0.88
C PHE A 73 -4.13 4.19 -2.37
N GLY A 74 -3.56 3.30 -3.17
CA GLY A 74 -3.33 3.51 -4.60
C GLY A 74 -2.22 4.50 -4.92
N ILE A 75 -1.27 4.69 -4.00
CA ILE A 75 -0.12 5.58 -4.19
C ILE A 75 0.97 4.80 -4.94
N THR A 76 1.42 5.31 -6.08
CA THR A 76 2.39 4.63 -6.94
C THR A 76 3.82 5.01 -6.56
N PHE A 77 4.67 3.98 -6.38
CA PHE A 77 6.08 4.16 -6.06
C PHE A 77 6.95 3.98 -7.32
N ASN A 78 7.50 5.08 -7.81
CA ASN A 78 8.34 5.11 -9.01
C ASN A 78 9.69 4.43 -8.74
N GLY A 79 10.01 3.42 -9.57
CA GLY A 79 11.27 2.67 -9.48
C GLY A 79 11.23 1.45 -8.57
N HIS A 80 10.06 1.08 -8.03
CA HIS A 80 9.90 -0.12 -7.20
C HIS A 80 10.08 -1.41 -8.03
N PRO A 81 10.86 -2.41 -7.55
CA PRO A 81 11.19 -3.60 -8.33
C PRO A 81 10.02 -4.56 -8.57
N HIS A 82 9.04 -4.62 -7.66
CA HIS A 82 7.91 -5.56 -7.76
C HIS A 82 6.65 -5.01 -7.06
N LEU A 83 5.99 -4.06 -7.70
CA LEU A 83 4.76 -3.45 -7.15
C LEU A 83 3.55 -4.34 -7.49
N THR A 84 3.23 -5.26 -6.59
CA THR A 84 2.06 -6.15 -6.72
C THR A 84 1.31 -6.23 -5.40
N ARG A 85 0.03 -6.63 -5.49
CA ARG A 85 -0.84 -6.86 -4.33
C ARG A 85 -0.17 -7.79 -3.32
N LEU A 86 -0.39 -7.51 -2.04
CA LEU A 86 0.25 -8.20 -0.94
C LEU A 86 -0.79 -8.84 -0.02
N LEU A 87 -1.78 -8.06 0.39
CA LEU A 87 -2.79 -8.42 1.37
C LEU A 87 -4.08 -8.91 0.73
N MET A 88 -4.48 -8.29 -0.38
CA MET A 88 -5.76 -8.56 -1.03
C MET A 88 -5.61 -9.61 -2.14
N PRO A 89 -6.67 -10.41 -2.36
CA PRO A 89 -6.73 -11.31 -3.51
C PRO A 89 -6.49 -10.57 -4.83
N PRO A 90 -5.93 -11.24 -5.85
CA PRO A 90 -5.74 -10.65 -7.18
C PRO A 90 -7.07 -10.27 -7.85
N THR A 91 -8.19 -10.82 -7.39
CA THR A 91 -9.56 -10.53 -7.84
C THR A 91 -10.14 -9.27 -7.21
N TRP A 92 -9.48 -8.65 -6.24
CA TRP A 92 -9.99 -7.47 -5.55
C TRP A 92 -9.94 -6.23 -6.44
N GLU A 93 -11.01 -5.43 -6.45
CA GLU A 93 -11.08 -4.17 -7.18
C GLU A 93 -11.21 -3.00 -6.20
N GLY A 94 -10.31 -2.01 -6.32
CA GLY A 94 -10.29 -0.82 -5.47
C GLY A 94 -9.25 -0.86 -4.34
N HIS A 95 -9.33 0.18 -3.49
CA HIS A 95 -8.35 0.52 -2.45
C HIS A 95 -9.10 0.70 -1.11
N PRO A 96 -9.07 -0.31 -0.22
CA PRO A 96 -9.98 -0.37 0.94
C PRO A 96 -9.87 0.79 1.93
N LEU A 97 -8.69 1.39 2.09
CA LEU A 97 -8.47 2.44 3.10
C LEU A 97 -8.72 3.86 2.57
N ARG A 98 -9.17 4.00 1.31
CA ARG A 98 -9.66 5.29 0.81
C ARG A 98 -11.01 5.62 1.45
N LYS A 99 -11.22 6.88 1.81
CA LYS A 99 -12.46 7.33 2.46
C LYS A 99 -13.68 7.25 1.55
N ASP A 100 -13.46 7.21 0.25
CA ASP A 100 -14.51 7.04 -0.76
C ASP A 100 -14.89 5.56 -0.99
N TYR A 101 -14.13 4.63 -0.41
CA TYR A 101 -14.41 3.20 -0.56
C TYR A 101 -15.59 2.79 0.34
N PRO A 102 -16.55 1.99 -0.17
CA PRO A 102 -17.72 1.59 0.61
C PRO A 102 -17.27 0.79 1.83
N ALA A 103 -17.62 1.28 3.02
CA ALA A 103 -17.20 0.64 4.28
C ALA A 103 -18.17 -0.46 4.73
N ARG A 104 -19.38 -0.50 4.13
CA ARG A 104 -20.43 -1.45 4.52
C ARG A 104 -20.60 -2.54 3.48
N ALA A 105 -20.67 -3.79 3.94
CA ALA A 105 -20.98 -4.94 3.10
C ALA A 105 -22.34 -4.82 2.37
N THR A 106 -23.23 -3.96 2.84
CA THR A 106 -24.54 -3.67 2.23
C THR A 106 -24.45 -2.80 0.98
N GLU A 107 -23.32 -2.13 0.76
CA GLU A 107 -23.07 -1.27 -0.40
C GLU A 107 -22.42 -2.05 -1.56
N PHE A 108 -22.03 -3.31 -1.31
CA PHE A 108 -21.53 -4.23 -2.32
C PHE A 108 -22.61 -5.18 -2.80
N ASP A 109 -22.52 -5.57 -4.06
CA ASP A 109 -23.27 -6.71 -4.57
C ASP A 109 -22.90 -7.97 -3.75
N PRO A 110 -23.85 -8.90 -3.56
CA PRO A 110 -23.58 -10.16 -2.89
C PRO A 110 -22.34 -10.83 -3.49
N PHE A 111 -21.41 -11.23 -2.63
CA PHE A 111 -20.19 -11.88 -3.09
C PHE A 111 -20.52 -13.20 -3.79
N GLU A 112 -20.26 -13.27 -5.09
CA GLU A 112 -20.33 -14.49 -5.87
C GLU A 112 -18.93 -15.01 -6.18
N LEU A 113 -18.59 -16.16 -5.59
CA LEU A 113 -17.38 -16.92 -5.91
C LEU A 113 -17.64 -17.77 -7.15
N THR A 114 -17.41 -17.19 -8.33
CA THR A 114 -17.42 -17.97 -9.58
C THR A 114 -16.21 -18.91 -9.60
N LYS A 115 -16.37 -20.10 -10.17
CA LYS A 115 -15.27 -21.08 -10.36
C LYS A 115 -14.03 -20.46 -11.03
N ALA A 116 -14.23 -19.54 -11.97
CA ALA A 116 -13.13 -18.78 -12.60
C ALA A 116 -12.36 -17.86 -11.64
N LYS A 117 -13.03 -17.20 -10.68
CA LYS A 117 -12.37 -16.40 -9.63
C LYS A 117 -11.60 -17.30 -8.68
N GLN A 118 -12.20 -18.43 -8.31
CA GLN A 118 -11.57 -19.44 -7.45
C GLN A 118 -10.32 -20.06 -8.11
N ASP A 119 -10.38 -20.39 -9.40
CA ASP A 119 -9.24 -20.92 -10.14
C ASP A 119 -8.11 -19.88 -10.30
N LEU A 120 -8.45 -18.59 -10.41
CA LEU A 120 -7.48 -17.48 -10.43
C LEU A 120 -6.78 -17.30 -9.07
N GLU A 121 -7.55 -17.35 -7.99
CA GLU A 121 -7.03 -17.28 -6.61
C GLU A 121 -6.14 -18.49 -6.31
N ASN A 122 -6.58 -19.70 -6.68
CA ASN A 122 -5.80 -20.93 -6.49
C ASN A 122 -4.55 -20.98 -7.39
N GLY A 123 -4.63 -20.51 -8.63
CA GLY A 123 -3.48 -20.45 -9.55
C GLY A 123 -2.36 -19.53 -9.07
N SER A 124 -2.70 -18.51 -8.27
CA SER A 124 -1.69 -17.65 -7.60
C SER A 124 -0.91 -18.40 -6.50
N ALA A 125 -1.52 -19.41 -5.87
CA ALA A 125 -0.86 -20.29 -4.90
C ALA A 125 0.07 -21.31 -5.59
N ASP A 126 -0.30 -21.84 -6.76
CA ASP A 126 0.50 -22.83 -7.51
C ASP A 126 1.82 -22.28 -8.07
N LEU A 127 1.90 -20.97 -8.32
CA LEU A 127 3.14 -20.30 -8.76
C LEU A 127 4.23 -20.25 -7.66
N GLN A 128 3.84 -20.28 -6.38
CA GLN A 128 4.82 -20.36 -5.27
C GLN A 128 5.39 -21.77 -5.11
N THR A 129 4.57 -22.81 -5.29
CA THR A 129 4.99 -24.21 -5.15
C THR A 129 5.95 -24.64 -6.27
N ARG A 130 5.76 -24.17 -7.50
CA ARG A 130 6.64 -24.51 -8.64
C ARG A 130 8.03 -23.87 -8.58
N ARG A 131 8.23 -22.74 -7.90
CA ARG A 131 9.57 -22.13 -7.73
C ARG A 131 10.39 -22.77 -6.61
N LEU A 132 9.75 -23.45 -5.65
CA LEU A 132 10.43 -24.14 -4.54
C LEU A 132 10.75 -25.62 -4.84
N GLY A 133 10.28 -26.16 -5.97
CA GLY A 133 10.45 -27.56 -6.35
C GLY A 133 11.57 -27.86 -7.34
N HIS A 134 12.49 -26.92 -7.60
CA HIS A 134 13.55 -27.11 -8.60
C HIS A 134 14.97 -26.91 -8.03
N GLU A 135 15.19 -27.27 -6.76
CA GLU A 135 16.51 -27.56 -6.18
C GLU A 135 16.36 -28.68 -5.14
N ALA A 136 16.27 -29.93 -5.60
CA ALA A 136 16.48 -31.14 -4.81
C ALA A 136 17.04 -32.24 -5.72
#